data_AF-A0A857EWT4-F1
#
_entry.id   AF-A0A857EWT4-F1
#
_cell.length_a   1.000
_cell.length_b   1.000
_cell.length_c   1.000
_cell.angle_alpha   90.00
_cell.angle_beta   90.00
_cell.angle_gamma   90.00
#
_symmetry.space_group_name_H-M   'P 1'
#
loop_
_entity.id
_entity.type
_entity.pdbx_description
1 polymer ?
#
loop_
_entity_poly.entity_id
_entity_poly.type
_entity_poly.pdbx_seq_one_letter_code
_entity_poly.pdbx_strand_id
1 'polypeptide(L)' 'MWPPKSALTECEVPEFVGTTWGDSGLYALALKRELRICKGRLDEVISWRQNARESDKGL' A
#
# COMPACT_ATOMS: atom_id res chain seq x y z
N MET A 1 13.28 17.35 0.77
CA MET A 1 13.30 15.97 0.21
C MET A 1 11.96 15.69 -0.46
N TRP A 2 11.96 15.26 -1.73
CA TRP A 2 10.71 14.96 -2.47
C TRP A 2 10.12 13.61 -2.06
N PRO A 3 8.78 13.44 -2.08
CA PRO A 3 8.14 12.16 -1.78
C PRO A 3 8.47 11.10 -2.83
N PRO A 4 8.53 9.82 -2.43
CA PRO A 4 8.71 8.73 -3.39
C PRO A 4 7.46 8.60 -4.26
N LYS A 5 7.62 8.03 -5.47
CA LYS A 5 6.50 7.78 -6.39
C LYS A 5 5.40 6.90 -5.76
N SER A 6 5.77 6.02 -4.83
CA SER A 6 4.85 5.20 -4.04
C SER A 6 3.85 6.01 -3.21
N ALA A 7 4.17 7.25 -2.81
CA ALA A 7 3.26 8.15 -2.11
C ALA A 7 2.08 8.63 -2.96
N LEU A 8 2.22 8.57 -4.29
CA LEU A 8 1.21 9.02 -5.26
C LEU A 8 0.50 7.85 -5.94
N THR A 9 0.82 6.61 -5.56
CA THR A 9 0.25 5.42 -6.19
C THR A 9 -0.84 4.86 -5.28
N GLU A 10 -2.07 4.79 -5.78
CA GLU A 10 -3.17 4.17 -5.04
C GLU A 10 -2.91 2.68 -4.79
N CYS A 11 -3.52 2.18 -3.71
CA CYS A 11 -3.52 0.76 -3.42
C CYS A 11 -4.72 0.13 -4.13
N GLU A 12 -4.43 -0.81 -5.02
CA GLU A 12 -5.46 -1.54 -5.74
C GLU A 12 -6.34 -2.32 -4.76
N VAL A 13 -7.65 -2.17 -4.92
CA VAL A 13 -8.65 -2.97 -4.22
C VAL A 13 -9.44 -3.68 -5.31
N PRO A 14 -9.30 -5.01 -5.46
CA PRO A 14 -10.08 -5.73 -6.46
C PRO A 14 -11.58 -5.56 -6.18
N GLU A 15 -12.39 -5.62 -7.22
CA GLU A 15 -13.84 -5.66 -7.06
C GLU A 15 -14.30 -7.08 -6.70
N PHE A 16 -15.28 -7.21 -5.80
CA PHE A 16 -15.94 -8.48 -5.53
C PHE A 16 -17.17 -8.64 -6.43
N VAL A 17 -17.07 -9.53 -7.41
CA VAL A 17 -18.16 -9.84 -8.37
C VAL A 17 -18.75 -11.24 -8.18
N GLY A 18 -18.46 -11.89 -7.06
CA GLY A 18 -18.81 -13.28 -6.77
C GLY A 18 -20.20 -13.47 -6.18
N THR A 19 -20.71 -14.70 -6.26
CA THR A 19 -22.00 -15.08 -5.64
C THR A 19 -21.90 -16.33 -4.76
N THR A 20 -20.74 -16.98 -4.74
CA THR A 20 -20.48 -18.19 -3.97
C THR A 20 -19.42 -17.96 -2.89
N TRP A 21 -19.37 -18.85 -1.90
CA TRP A 21 -18.29 -18.88 -0.92
C TRP A 21 -16.92 -19.13 -1.55
N GLY A 22 -16.85 -19.88 -2.66
CA GLY A 22 -15.63 -20.09 -3.42
C GLY A 22 -15.10 -18.77 -4.00
N ASP A 23 -15.99 -17.94 -4.54
CA ASP A 23 -15.62 -16.62 -5.06
C ASP A 23 -15.10 -15.71 -3.95
N SER A 24 -15.71 -15.75 -2.77
CA SER A 24 -15.23 -15.00 -1.59
C SER A 24 -13.80 -15.42 -1.20
N GLY A 25 -13.48 -16.71 -1.29
CA GLY A 25 -12.13 -17.23 -1.05
C GLY A 25 -11.11 -16.73 -2.08
N LEU A 26 -11.48 -16.73 -3.37
CA LEU A 26 -10.65 -16.20 -4.45
C LEU A 26 -10.44 -14.69 -4.32
N TYR A 27 -11.50 -13.96 -3.99
CA TYR A 27 -11.45 -12.53 -3.71
C TYR A 27 -10.54 -12.21 -2.53
N ALA A 28 -10.67 -12.93 -1.42
CA ALA A 28 -9.81 -12.74 -0.26
C ALA A 28 -8.33 -12.99 -0.59
N LEU A 29 -8.03 -13.98 -1.44
CA LEU A 29 -6.68 -14.25 -1.89
C LEU A 29 -6.14 -13.12 -2.78
N ALA A 30 -6.94 -12.63 -3.75
CA ALA A 30 -6.57 -11.50 -4.61
C ALA A 30 -6.35 -10.22 -3.78
N LEU A 31 -7.29 -9.90 -2.89
CA LEU A 31 -7.20 -8.76 -1.99
C LEU A 31 -5.95 -8.85 -1.10
N LYS A 32 -5.64 -10.02 -0.54
CA LYS A 32 -4.45 -10.23 0.28
C LYS A 32 -3.15 -9.99 -0.50
N ARG A 33 -3.11 -10.32 -1.79
CA ARG A 33 -1.97 -10.03 -2.67
C ARG A 33 -1.79 -8.52 -2.83
N GLU A 34 -2.85 -7.81 -3.23
CA GLU A 34 -2.77 -6.36 -3.44
C GLU A 34 -2.43 -5.60 -2.16
N LEU A 35 -2.97 -6.02 -1.01
CA LEU A 35 -2.62 -5.44 0.29
C LEU A 35 -1.14 -5.64 0.65
N ARG A 36 -0.52 -6.76 0.29
CA ARG A 36 0.92 -6.97 0.51
C ARG A 36 1.76 -6.03 -0.35
N ILE A 37 1.36 -5.78 -1.58
CA ILE A 37 2.02 -4.83 -2.48
C ILE A 37 1.84 -3.40 -1.94
N CYS A 38 0.62 -3.03 -1.57
CA CYS A 38 0.28 -1.76 -0.95
C CYS A 38 1.11 -1.50 0.31
N LYS A 39 1.25 -2.51 1.19
CA LYS A 39 2.08 -2.40 2.40
C LYS A 39 3.52 -2.00 2.06
N GLY A 40 4.15 -2.64 1.06
CA GLY A 40 5.51 -2.30 0.66
C GLY A 40 5.65 -0.85 0.20
N ARG A 41 4.71 -0.37 -0.61
CA ARG A 41 4.65 1.04 -1.03
C ARG A 41 4.47 1.98 0.17
N LEU A 42 3.60 1.62 1.12
CA LEU A 42 3.36 2.42 2.32
C LEU A 42 4.59 2.47 3.24
N ASP A 43 5.32 1.37 3.38
CA ASP A 43 6.54 1.30 4.19
C ASP A 43 7.61 2.29 3.65
N GLU A 44 7.74 2.44 2.32
CA GLU A 44 8.60 3.46 1.71
C GLU A 44 8.16 4.90 2.05
N VAL A 45 6.86 5.18 2.01
CA VAL A 45 6.29 6.50 2.34
C VAL A 45 6.53 6.84 3.82
N ILE A 46 6.36 5.86 4.72
CA ILE A 46 6.62 6.02 6.15
C ILE A 46 8.10 6.35 6.38
N SER A 47 9.01 5.58 5.78
CA SER A 47 10.46 5.81 5.89
C SER A 47 10.85 7.19 5.35
N TRP A 48 10.35 7.57 4.17
CA TRP A 48 10.57 8.91 3.63
C TRP A 48 10.12 10.01 4.59
N ARG A 49 8.92 9.88 5.17
CA ARG A 49 8.38 10.87 6.10
C ARG A 49 9.21 10.98 7.38
N GLN A 50 9.77 9.87 7.87
CA GLN A 50 10.66 9.87 9.03
C GLN A 50 11.96 10.62 8.71
N ASN A 51 12.60 10.29 7.59
CA ASN A 51 13.85 10.93 7.18
C ASN A 51 13.67 12.42 6.87
N ALA A 52 12.53 12.82 6.27
CA ALA A 52 12.20 14.22 6.04
C ALA A 52 12.06 14.99 7.35
N ARG A 53 11.42 14.39 8.36
CA ARG A 53 11.30 14.98 9.71
C ARG A 53 12.64 15.10 10.43
N GLU A 54 13.56 14.16 10.21
CA GLU A 54 14.92 14.25 10.75
C GLU A 54 15.73 15.35 10.08
N SER A 55 15.61 15.48 8.75
CA SER A 55 16.23 16.56 7.98
C SER A 55 15.73 17.94 8.41
N ASP A 56 14.42 18.07 8.69
CA ASP A 56 13.82 19.32 9.18
C ASP A 56 14.28 19.69 10.60
N LYS A 57 14.79 18.72 11.39
CA LYS A 57 15.32 18.95 12.73
C LYS A 57 16.79 19.42 12.73
N GLY A 58 17.44 19.54 11.58
CA GLY A 58 18.79 20.09 11.46
C GLY A 58 19.87 19.30 12.21
N LEU A 59 19.75 17.97 12.25
CA LEU A 59 20.86 17.07 12.62
C LEU A 59 21.67 16.71 11.38
#